data_AF-A0A6C0EM72-F1
#
_entry.id   AF-A0A6C0EM72-F1
#
_cell.length_a   1.000
_cell.length_b   1.000
_cell.length_c   1.000
_cell.angle_alpha   90.00
_cell.angle_beta   90.00
_cell.angle_gamma   90.00
#
_symmetry.space_group_name_H-M   'P 1'
#
loop_
_entity.id
_entity.type
_entity.pdbx_description
1 polymer ?
#
loop_
_entity_poly.entity_id
_entity_poly.type
_entity_poly.pdbx_seq_one_letter_code
_entity_poly.pdbx_strand_id
1 'polypeptide(L)'
;MKYKTKLCEDNMSFQECELAILRHAVDETEEKVKSTAVRNPEIDQIIAILEEFLVTKKLICYGGTAINNILPREAQFYNRDVEIPDYDFYSPEAMDHAVELADLYYAKGYKEVEAKAGVHYGTFKVFVNFTPIADITYLPEALFKSLQSEAISVAGILYSPPDFLRMNMYLELSRPRGDVSRWEKVLKRLTILNEHYPFHVNYDCQQVNFQRQMDDIPKDADESIQEKIYRTVRDTLVDQGVVFFGGYASSIYSRYMPVKQRRLVQRVPDFDVLSETPERVATIVRERLADVGVKNAQIERREPIGEIVPVHYEIRVGKDILAHVYEPIACHSYNQIDVEGRKVFIGTIDTLLTFYLAFKYVQLPYYYPDRIMCMAKFLFDVQQENRLEQRGILKRFSSDCVGKQATLDDIRIEKSNKFKELANQRGTREYNLWFLKYSPGTPIKATKACPCAAKKGGPGPSPSKAAAAAAPATTKKRRRRAAATTQRRALMKLFA
;
A
#
# COMPACT_ATOMS: atom_id res chain seq x y z
N MET A 1 -9.67 24.27 42.90
CA MET A 1 -9.09 24.34 41.56
C MET A 1 -7.77 25.08 41.62
N LYS A 2 -6.70 24.38 41.26
CA LYS A 2 -5.30 24.84 41.19
C LYS A 2 -5.10 25.88 40.08
N TYR A 3 -5.91 25.82 39.02
CA TYR A 3 -5.91 26.74 37.89
C TYR A 3 -7.26 27.45 37.73
N LYS A 4 -7.26 28.67 37.17
CA LYS A 4 -8.48 29.48 36.95
C LYS A 4 -9.17 29.21 35.60
N THR A 5 -8.67 28.25 34.82
CA THR A 5 -9.22 27.87 33.51
C THR A 5 -9.84 26.48 33.58
N LYS A 6 -10.94 26.27 32.84
CA LYS A 6 -11.59 24.96 32.72
C LYS A 6 -10.81 23.98 31.84
N LEU A 7 -9.80 24.46 31.13
CA LEU A 7 -8.95 23.67 30.23
C LEU A 7 -7.86 22.86 30.96
N CYS A 8 -7.64 23.13 32.25
CA CYS A 8 -6.60 22.48 33.02
C CYS A 8 -7.18 21.65 34.17
N GLU A 9 -6.70 20.44 34.33
CA GLU A 9 -7.01 19.58 35.47
C GLU A 9 -6.13 19.91 36.68
N ASP A 10 -6.63 19.67 37.89
CA ASP A 10 -5.90 19.98 39.14
C ASP A 10 -4.62 19.13 39.32
N ASN A 11 -4.51 17.99 38.63
CA ASN A 11 -3.35 17.11 38.60
C ASN A 11 -2.23 17.58 37.64
N MET A 12 -2.50 18.52 36.73
CA MET A 12 -1.52 19.01 35.76
C MET A 12 -0.47 19.90 36.43
N SER A 13 0.75 19.90 35.88
CA SER A 13 1.78 20.90 36.15
C SER A 13 1.46 22.24 35.48
N PHE A 14 2.17 23.30 35.86
CA PHE A 14 1.99 24.62 35.26
C PHE A 14 2.27 24.58 33.75
N GLN A 15 3.33 23.88 33.35
CA GLN A 15 3.75 23.73 31.95
C GLN A 15 2.74 22.92 31.14
N GLU A 16 2.15 21.86 31.72
CA GLU A 16 1.10 21.09 31.05
C GLU A 16 -0.18 21.91 30.85
N CYS A 17 -0.56 22.72 31.84
CA CYS A 17 -1.68 23.63 31.72
C CYS A 17 -1.43 24.72 30.67
N GLU A 18 -0.23 25.30 30.63
CA GLU A 18 0.16 26.27 29.59
C GLU A 18 0.08 25.66 28.19
N LEU A 19 0.58 24.43 28.01
CA LEU A 19 0.51 23.72 26.73
C LEU A 19 -0.93 23.36 26.33
N ALA A 20 -1.78 22.98 27.29
CA ALA A 20 -3.19 22.72 27.03
C ALA A 20 -3.94 23.98 26.56
N ILE A 21 -3.66 25.13 27.17
CA ILE A 21 -4.21 26.43 26.74
C ILE A 21 -3.74 26.77 25.32
N LEU A 22 -2.45 26.58 25.01
CA LEU A 22 -1.92 26.81 23.67
C LEU A 22 -2.59 25.91 22.64
N ARG A 23 -2.70 24.60 22.92
CA ARG A 23 -3.37 23.64 22.02
C ARG A 23 -4.80 24.05 21.72
N HIS A 24 -5.57 24.40 22.75
CA HIS A 24 -6.93 24.88 22.58
C HIS A 24 -7.01 26.16 21.74
N ALA A 25 -6.11 27.12 21.96
CA ALA A 25 -6.07 28.35 21.16
C ALA A 25 -5.68 28.09 19.70
N VAL A 26 -4.79 27.14 19.45
CA VAL A 26 -4.45 26.66 18.09
C VAL A 26 -5.68 26.06 17.43
N ASP A 27 -6.35 25.13 18.09
CA ASP A 27 -7.57 24.46 17.58
C ASP A 27 -8.66 25.48 17.21
N GLU A 28 -8.97 26.43 18.11
CA GLU A 28 -9.94 27.51 17.85
C GLU A 28 -9.55 28.42 16.68
N THR A 29 -8.25 28.69 16.53
CA THR A 29 -7.75 29.56 15.46
C THR A 29 -7.80 28.86 14.12
N GLU A 30 -7.39 27.59 14.06
CA GLU A 30 -7.49 26.76 12.87
C GLU A 30 -8.95 26.62 12.40
N GLU A 31 -9.89 26.40 13.33
CA GLU A 31 -11.32 26.31 13.02
C GLU A 31 -11.86 27.61 12.41
N LYS A 32 -11.49 28.78 12.96
CA LYS A 32 -11.87 30.09 12.42
C LYS A 32 -11.32 30.32 11.02
N VAL A 33 -10.05 29.99 10.79
CA VAL A 33 -9.41 30.13 9.46
C VAL A 33 -10.09 29.23 8.44
N LYS A 34 -10.32 27.96 8.78
CA LYS A 34 -11.02 26.98 7.94
C LYS A 34 -12.45 27.43 7.59
N SER A 35 -13.22 27.89 8.59
CA SER A 35 -14.59 28.39 8.38
C SER A 35 -14.69 29.58 7.42
N THR A 36 -13.66 30.45 7.40
CA THR A 36 -13.64 31.63 6.53
C THR A 36 -13.33 31.24 5.09
N ALA A 37 -12.47 30.24 4.88
CA ALA A 37 -12.12 29.74 3.55
C ALA A 37 -13.27 28.98 2.87
N VAL A 38 -14.07 28.24 3.64
CA VAL A 38 -15.20 27.45 3.13
C VAL A 38 -16.39 28.29 2.70
N ARG A 39 -16.64 29.44 3.34
CA ARG A 39 -17.76 30.33 3.00
C ARG A 39 -17.57 31.12 1.70
N ASN A 40 -16.66 30.70 0.82
CA ASN A 40 -16.46 31.31 -0.49
C ASN A 40 -17.39 30.63 -1.51
N PRO A 41 -18.40 31.34 -2.08
CA PRO A 41 -19.30 30.78 -3.09
C PRO A 41 -18.61 30.19 -4.33
N GLU A 42 -17.38 30.62 -4.60
CA GLU A 42 -16.55 30.06 -5.68
C GLU A 42 -16.15 28.61 -5.40
N ILE A 43 -15.87 28.27 -4.13
CA ILE A 43 -15.49 26.90 -3.72
C ILE A 43 -16.69 25.95 -3.88
N ASP A 44 -17.90 26.40 -3.53
CA ASP A 44 -19.12 25.61 -3.73
C ASP A 44 -19.33 25.24 -5.20
N GLN A 45 -19.07 26.18 -6.11
CA GLN A 45 -19.14 25.93 -7.55
C GLN A 45 -18.05 24.95 -8.02
N ILE A 46 -16.83 25.08 -7.49
CA ILE A 46 -15.73 24.15 -7.81
C ILE A 46 -16.08 22.72 -7.38
N ILE A 47 -16.63 22.56 -6.18
CA ILE A 47 -17.08 21.26 -5.65
C ILE A 47 -18.23 20.71 -6.49
N ALA A 48 -19.23 21.53 -6.84
CA ALA A 48 -20.35 21.08 -7.66
C ALA A 48 -19.91 20.55 -9.03
N ILE A 49 -18.96 21.21 -9.69
CA ILE A 49 -18.36 20.74 -10.96
C ILE A 49 -17.67 19.39 -10.77
N LEU A 50 -16.92 19.21 -9.67
CA LEU A 50 -16.27 17.94 -9.37
C LEU A 50 -17.29 16.83 -9.12
N GLU A 51 -18.30 17.08 -8.30
CA GLU A 51 -19.35 16.10 -7.99
C GLU A 51 -20.10 15.68 -9.26
N GLU A 52 -20.43 16.61 -10.15
CA GLU A 52 -21.02 16.30 -11.46
C GLU A 52 -20.09 15.45 -12.34
N PHE A 53 -18.78 15.76 -12.33
CA PHE A 53 -17.76 14.99 -13.05
C PHE A 53 -17.69 13.54 -12.51
N LEU A 54 -17.68 13.35 -11.19
CA LEU A 54 -17.69 12.04 -10.55
C LEU A 54 -18.94 11.22 -10.89
N VAL A 55 -20.11 11.86 -10.86
CA VAL A 55 -21.40 11.24 -11.23
C VAL A 55 -21.41 10.80 -12.69
N THR A 56 -20.90 11.65 -13.58
CA THR A 56 -20.89 11.40 -15.04
C THR A 56 -19.91 10.31 -15.40
N LYS A 57 -18.70 10.34 -14.84
CA LYS A 57 -17.63 9.39 -15.12
C LYS A 57 -17.73 8.09 -14.32
N LYS A 58 -18.63 8.02 -13.34
CA LYS A 58 -18.82 6.86 -12.44
C LYS A 58 -17.53 6.45 -11.74
N LEU A 59 -16.77 7.43 -11.27
CA LEU A 59 -15.52 7.25 -10.53
C LEU A 59 -15.80 6.97 -9.05
N ILE A 60 -14.88 6.27 -8.39
CA ILE A 60 -15.10 5.70 -7.06
C ILE A 60 -14.28 6.49 -6.04
N CYS A 61 -14.95 7.26 -5.18
CA CYS A 61 -14.32 7.94 -4.06
C CYS A 61 -13.78 6.94 -3.03
N TYR A 62 -12.64 7.25 -2.42
CA TYR A 62 -12.04 6.46 -1.32
C TYR A 62 -11.59 7.37 -0.17
N GLY A 63 -10.87 6.79 0.79
CA GLY A 63 -10.23 7.55 1.87
C GLY A 63 -11.22 8.10 2.90
N GLY A 64 -10.82 9.20 3.55
CA GLY A 64 -11.60 9.81 4.63
C GLY A 64 -12.96 10.33 4.15
N THR A 65 -12.99 10.94 2.96
CA THR A 65 -14.20 11.51 2.36
C THR A 65 -15.22 10.42 2.04
N ALA A 66 -14.76 9.28 1.52
CA ALA A 66 -15.64 8.15 1.30
C ALA A 66 -16.23 7.57 2.59
N ILE A 67 -15.39 7.35 3.61
CA ILE A 67 -15.88 6.88 4.92
C ILE A 67 -16.91 7.87 5.47
N ASN A 68 -16.62 9.17 5.46
CA ASN A 68 -17.54 10.18 5.98
C ASN A 68 -18.89 10.18 5.24
N ASN A 69 -18.88 10.16 3.92
CA ASN A 69 -20.10 10.36 3.13
C ASN A 69 -21.03 9.14 3.08
N ILE A 70 -20.53 7.94 3.36
CA ILE A 70 -21.38 6.75 3.51
C ILE A 70 -21.98 6.62 4.91
N LEU A 71 -21.51 7.38 5.90
CA LEU A 71 -22.04 7.33 7.26
C LEU A 71 -23.34 8.14 7.39
N PRO A 72 -24.23 7.74 8.33
CA PRO A 72 -25.34 8.58 8.78
C PRO A 72 -24.84 9.96 9.23
N ARG A 73 -25.65 10.99 9.06
CA ARG A 73 -25.26 12.40 9.27
C ARG A 73 -24.69 12.66 10.67
N GLU A 74 -25.26 12.02 11.68
CA GLU A 74 -24.86 12.10 13.09
C GLU A 74 -23.50 11.45 13.39
N ALA A 75 -23.01 10.58 12.51
CA ALA A 75 -21.73 9.88 12.65
C ALA A 75 -20.65 10.43 11.72
N GLN A 76 -20.98 11.44 10.90
CA GLN A 76 -20.01 12.13 10.06
C GLN A 76 -19.03 12.93 10.92
N PHE A 77 -17.75 12.80 10.60
CA PHE A 77 -16.65 13.41 11.34
C PHE A 77 -16.00 14.59 10.60
N TYR A 78 -16.42 14.88 9.37
CA TYR A 78 -16.08 16.11 8.66
C TYR A 78 -17.23 17.09 8.71
N ASN A 79 -16.92 18.35 8.98
CA ASN A 79 -17.88 19.44 8.94
C ASN A 79 -17.75 20.21 7.63
N ARG A 80 -18.71 20.02 6.72
CA ARG A 80 -18.75 20.70 5.41
C ARG A 80 -18.97 22.22 5.51
N ASP A 81 -19.42 22.72 6.66
CA ASP A 81 -19.57 24.17 6.89
C ASP A 81 -18.24 24.85 7.22
N VAL A 82 -17.20 24.06 7.49
CA VAL A 82 -15.93 24.53 8.04
C VAL A 82 -14.73 23.99 7.25
N GLU A 83 -14.82 22.82 6.61
CA GLU A 83 -13.72 22.23 5.84
C GLU A 83 -14.09 21.94 4.38
N ILE A 84 -13.17 22.26 3.45
CA ILE A 84 -13.29 21.87 2.04
C ILE A 84 -13.03 20.36 1.95
N PRO A 85 -13.95 19.57 1.36
CA PRO A 85 -13.75 18.14 1.20
C PRO A 85 -12.59 17.86 0.24
N ASP A 86 -11.60 17.09 0.71
CA ASP A 86 -10.52 16.55 -0.11
C ASP A 86 -11.03 15.30 -0.83
N TYR A 87 -11.26 15.39 -2.14
CA TYR A 87 -11.81 14.29 -2.92
C TYR A 87 -10.70 13.39 -3.47
N ASP A 88 -10.50 12.27 -2.80
CA ASP A 88 -9.71 11.13 -3.28
C ASP A 88 -10.60 10.17 -4.07
N PHE A 89 -10.27 9.86 -5.33
CA PHE A 89 -11.02 8.86 -6.11
C PHE A 89 -10.17 8.02 -7.06
N TYR A 90 -10.61 6.78 -7.27
CA TYR A 90 -10.00 5.86 -8.21
C TYR A 90 -10.49 6.09 -9.62
N SER A 91 -9.60 5.83 -10.59
CA SER A 91 -9.90 5.89 -12.01
C SER A 91 -9.03 4.89 -12.79
N PRO A 92 -9.58 4.14 -13.76
CA PRO A 92 -8.76 3.35 -14.67
C PRO A 92 -7.95 4.19 -15.66
N GLU A 93 -8.33 5.46 -15.86
CA GLU A 93 -7.65 6.41 -16.76
C GLU A 93 -7.31 7.69 -15.98
N ALA A 94 -6.65 7.54 -14.82
CA ALA A 94 -6.45 8.61 -13.84
C ALA A 94 -5.78 9.87 -14.42
N MET A 95 -4.77 9.71 -15.29
CA MET A 95 -4.09 10.83 -15.93
C MET A 95 -5.03 11.60 -16.87
N ASP A 96 -5.80 10.87 -17.69
CA ASP A 96 -6.67 11.48 -18.70
C ASP A 96 -7.86 12.18 -18.02
N HIS A 97 -8.44 11.58 -16.97
CA HIS A 97 -9.46 12.24 -16.16
C HIS A 97 -8.93 13.46 -15.40
N ALA A 98 -7.67 13.50 -14.98
CA ALA A 98 -7.07 14.69 -14.38
C ALA A 98 -6.96 15.85 -15.38
N VAL A 99 -6.54 15.56 -16.61
CA VAL A 99 -6.47 16.53 -17.71
C VAL A 99 -7.86 17.04 -18.07
N GLU A 100 -8.83 16.12 -18.23
CA GLU A 100 -10.21 16.47 -18.57
C GLU A 100 -10.87 17.34 -17.50
N LEU A 101 -10.68 17.02 -16.21
CA LEU A 101 -11.20 17.82 -15.11
C LEU A 101 -10.57 19.23 -15.10
N ALA A 102 -9.27 19.35 -15.38
CA ALA A 102 -8.62 20.65 -15.50
C ALA A 102 -9.18 21.46 -16.69
N ASP A 103 -9.40 20.83 -17.84
CA ASP A 103 -10.02 21.47 -19.00
C ASP A 103 -11.44 21.94 -18.70
N LEU A 104 -12.22 21.14 -17.95
CA LEU A 104 -13.57 21.48 -17.53
C LEU A 104 -13.58 22.76 -16.65
N TYR A 105 -12.68 22.86 -15.68
CA TYR A 105 -12.56 24.07 -14.88
C TYR A 105 -12.14 25.28 -15.72
N TYR A 106 -11.16 25.11 -16.61
CA TYR A 106 -10.73 26.20 -17.47
C TYR A 106 -11.86 26.71 -18.38
N ALA A 107 -12.64 25.79 -18.95
CA ALA A 107 -13.82 26.12 -19.77
C ALA A 107 -14.91 26.87 -18.98
N LYS A 108 -14.99 26.65 -17.66
CA LYS A 108 -15.90 27.37 -16.75
C LYS A 108 -15.38 28.76 -16.33
N GLY A 109 -14.18 29.15 -16.78
CA GLY A 109 -13.62 30.50 -16.59
C GLY A 109 -12.56 30.61 -15.49
N TYR A 110 -12.19 29.51 -14.83
CA TYR A 110 -11.10 29.49 -13.87
C TYR A 110 -9.75 29.63 -14.58
N LYS A 111 -8.93 30.59 -14.16
CA LYS A 111 -7.66 30.92 -14.85
C LYS A 111 -6.49 30.07 -14.39
N GLU A 112 -6.38 29.88 -13.08
CA GLU A 112 -5.25 29.19 -12.44
C GLU A 112 -5.62 27.72 -12.21
N VAL A 113 -5.60 26.92 -13.28
CA VAL A 113 -5.90 25.48 -13.22
C VAL A 113 -4.66 24.67 -13.59
N GLU A 114 -4.34 23.68 -12.76
CA GLU A 114 -3.20 22.78 -12.96
C GLU A 114 -3.58 21.33 -12.64
N ALA A 115 -3.33 20.42 -13.58
CA ALA A 115 -3.25 18.98 -13.31
C ALA A 115 -1.77 18.57 -13.29
N LYS A 116 -1.33 17.92 -12.20
CA LYS A 116 0.05 17.46 -12.08
C LYS A 116 0.18 16.07 -11.45
N ALA A 117 1.29 15.39 -11.72
CA ALA A 117 1.60 14.12 -11.08
C ALA A 117 1.79 14.32 -9.56
N GLY A 118 1.16 13.44 -8.78
CA GLY A 118 1.27 13.39 -7.32
C GLY A 118 2.62 12.84 -6.86
N VAL A 119 2.81 12.69 -5.55
CA VAL A 119 4.06 12.13 -4.99
C VAL A 119 4.22 10.66 -5.39
N HIS A 120 3.15 9.89 -5.27
CA HIS A 120 3.10 8.49 -5.68
C HIS A 120 2.83 8.36 -7.17
N TYR A 121 3.46 7.37 -7.81
CA TYR A 121 3.23 7.07 -9.23
C TYR A 121 1.77 6.64 -9.43
N GLY A 122 1.14 7.10 -10.53
CA GLY A 122 -0.25 6.78 -10.82
C GLY A 122 -1.30 7.63 -10.10
N THR A 123 -0.90 8.49 -9.15
CA THR A 123 -1.79 9.51 -8.57
C THR A 123 -1.56 10.87 -9.23
N PHE A 124 -2.62 11.58 -9.54
CA PHE A 124 -2.61 12.92 -10.14
C PHE A 124 -3.41 13.88 -9.27
N LYS A 125 -2.97 15.13 -9.19
CA LYS A 125 -3.58 16.18 -8.39
C LYS A 125 -4.10 17.29 -9.28
N VAL A 126 -5.35 17.71 -9.08
CA VAL A 126 -5.95 18.86 -9.77
C VAL A 126 -6.08 20.02 -8.80
N PHE A 127 -5.57 21.18 -9.22
CA PHE A 127 -5.62 22.43 -8.48
C PHE A 127 -6.45 23.45 -9.25
N VAL A 128 -7.26 24.21 -8.52
CA VAL A 128 -8.01 25.36 -9.04
C VAL A 128 -7.75 26.55 -8.11
N ASN A 129 -7.27 27.65 -8.67
CA ASN A 129 -6.87 28.84 -7.92
C ASN A 129 -5.92 28.52 -6.76
N PHE A 130 -4.95 27.62 -7.01
CA PHE A 130 -3.96 27.11 -6.05
C PHE A 130 -4.54 26.27 -4.91
N THR A 131 -5.85 26.03 -4.88
CA THR A 131 -6.50 25.11 -3.94
C THR A 131 -6.44 23.69 -4.50
N PRO A 132 -5.97 22.69 -3.74
CA PRO A 132 -6.07 21.29 -4.14
C PRO A 132 -7.53 20.86 -4.11
N ILE A 133 -8.04 20.36 -5.23
CA ILE A 133 -9.46 20.01 -5.38
C ILE A 133 -9.67 18.50 -5.40
N ALA A 134 -8.75 17.77 -6.02
CA ALA A 134 -8.91 16.34 -6.22
C ALA A 134 -7.57 15.59 -6.34
N ASP A 135 -7.55 14.40 -5.77
CA ASP A 135 -6.53 13.37 -5.93
C ASP A 135 -7.12 12.19 -6.70
N ILE A 136 -6.57 11.92 -7.89
CA ILE A 136 -7.06 10.91 -8.83
C ILE A 136 -6.03 9.79 -8.92
N THR A 137 -6.36 8.62 -8.37
CA THR A 137 -5.42 7.49 -8.29
C THR A 137 -5.78 6.41 -9.31
N TYR A 138 -4.78 5.98 -10.08
CA TYR A 138 -4.92 4.89 -11.03
C TYR A 138 -5.29 3.58 -10.32
N LEU A 139 -6.29 2.89 -10.84
CA LEU A 139 -6.64 1.55 -10.41
C LEU A 139 -6.86 0.67 -11.65
N PRO A 140 -6.22 -0.52 -11.76
CA PRO A 140 -6.42 -1.40 -12.90
C PRO A 140 -7.89 -1.70 -13.18
N GLU A 141 -8.29 -1.67 -14.45
CA GLU A 141 -9.68 -1.79 -14.90
C GLU A 141 -10.45 -2.97 -14.27
N ALA A 142 -9.82 -4.14 -14.15
CA ALA A 142 -10.44 -5.32 -13.53
C ALA A 142 -10.77 -5.11 -12.04
N LEU A 143 -9.84 -4.50 -11.29
CA LEU A 143 -10.04 -4.15 -9.89
C LEU A 143 -11.07 -3.03 -9.75
N PHE A 144 -10.99 -2.02 -10.62
CA PHE A 144 -11.94 -0.91 -10.64
C PHE A 144 -13.36 -1.40 -10.84
N LYS A 145 -13.61 -2.28 -11.81
CA LYS A 145 -14.92 -2.92 -12.03
C LYS A 145 -15.40 -3.73 -10.84
N SER A 146 -14.50 -4.51 -10.22
CA SER A 146 -14.83 -5.30 -9.03
C SER A 146 -15.23 -4.43 -7.84
N LEU A 147 -14.59 -3.27 -7.65
CA LEU A 147 -14.99 -2.31 -6.63
C LEU A 147 -16.29 -1.60 -7.00
N GLN A 148 -16.45 -1.24 -8.28
CA GLN A 148 -17.62 -0.52 -8.78
C GLN A 148 -18.90 -1.32 -8.56
N SER A 149 -18.87 -2.63 -8.72
CA SER A 149 -20.05 -3.50 -8.50
C SER A 149 -20.54 -3.55 -7.06
N GLU A 150 -19.69 -3.20 -6.09
CA GLU A 150 -20.04 -3.18 -4.65
C GLU A 150 -20.07 -1.75 -4.09
N ALA A 151 -19.84 -0.73 -4.91
CA ALA A 151 -19.77 0.65 -4.47
C ALA A 151 -21.11 1.15 -3.92
N ILE A 152 -21.05 1.98 -2.88
CA ILE A 152 -22.24 2.64 -2.32
C ILE A 152 -22.48 3.92 -3.09
N SER A 153 -23.68 4.10 -3.64
CA SER A 153 -24.07 5.35 -4.30
C SER A 153 -24.78 6.28 -3.32
N VAL A 154 -24.24 7.49 -3.13
CA VAL A 154 -24.89 8.57 -2.39
C VAL A 154 -24.98 9.78 -3.30
N ALA A 155 -26.21 10.24 -3.58
CA ALA A 155 -26.49 11.31 -4.55
C ALA A 155 -25.87 11.08 -5.95
N GLY A 156 -25.72 9.81 -6.35
CA GLY A 156 -25.17 9.43 -7.65
C GLY A 156 -23.64 9.33 -7.70
N ILE A 157 -22.92 9.82 -6.67
CA ILE A 157 -21.47 9.64 -6.52
C ILE A 157 -21.22 8.23 -5.96
N LEU A 158 -20.23 7.53 -6.51
CA LEU A 158 -19.85 6.19 -6.05
C LEU A 158 -18.77 6.30 -4.97
N TYR A 159 -18.96 5.58 -3.87
CA TYR A 159 -18.03 5.48 -2.76
C TYR A 159 -17.57 4.04 -2.59
N SER A 160 -16.30 3.87 -2.25
CA SER A 160 -15.68 2.56 -2.09
C SER A 160 -16.45 1.69 -1.10
N PRO A 161 -16.59 0.37 -1.35
CA PRO A 161 -17.31 -0.53 -0.45
C PRO A 161 -16.66 -0.55 0.95
N PRO A 162 -17.45 -0.73 2.03
CA PRO A 162 -16.94 -0.73 3.41
C PRO A 162 -15.79 -1.71 3.64
N ASP A 163 -15.83 -2.91 3.04
CA ASP A 163 -14.76 -3.90 3.18
C ASP A 163 -13.44 -3.45 2.54
N PHE A 164 -13.49 -2.69 1.44
CA PHE A 164 -12.29 -2.11 0.84
C PHE A 164 -11.75 -0.94 1.68
N LEU A 165 -12.64 -0.15 2.26
CA LEU A 165 -12.25 0.90 3.22
C LEU A 165 -11.60 0.29 4.47
N ARG A 166 -12.12 -0.84 4.99
CA ARG A 166 -11.48 -1.63 6.06
C ARG A 166 -10.11 -2.10 5.65
N MET A 167 -9.97 -2.67 4.45
CA MET A 167 -8.68 -3.11 3.91
C MET A 167 -7.64 -1.99 3.96
N ASN A 168 -7.97 -0.81 3.44
CA ASN A 168 -7.08 0.35 3.45
C ASN A 168 -6.70 0.79 4.88
N MET A 169 -7.64 0.73 5.83
CA MET A 169 -7.35 1.08 7.23
C MET A 169 -6.47 0.05 7.93
N TYR A 170 -6.72 -1.25 7.71
CA TYR A 170 -5.85 -2.31 8.23
C TYR A 170 -4.46 -2.27 7.60
N LEU A 171 -4.36 -1.90 6.33
CA LEU A 171 -3.10 -1.70 5.62
C LEU A 171 -2.24 -0.66 6.36
N GLU A 172 -2.81 0.49 6.70
CA GLU A 172 -2.11 1.54 7.45
C GLU A 172 -1.71 1.05 8.86
N LEU A 173 -2.63 0.42 9.60
CA LEU A 173 -2.38 -0.08 10.96
C LEU A 173 -1.36 -1.24 11.00
N SER A 174 -1.18 -1.95 9.89
CA SER A 174 -0.24 -3.06 9.78
C SER A 174 1.18 -2.64 9.37
N ARG A 175 1.42 -1.34 9.11
CA ARG A 175 2.70 -0.79 8.61
C ARG A 175 3.45 0.03 9.66
N PRO A 176 4.20 -0.58 10.59
CA PRO A 176 4.86 0.14 11.68
C PRO A 176 6.02 1.04 11.25
N ARG A 177 6.56 0.84 10.03
CA ARG A 177 7.54 1.76 9.41
C ARG A 177 6.91 2.79 8.48
N GLY A 178 5.58 2.77 8.31
CA GLY A 178 4.81 3.77 7.57
C GLY A 178 4.57 5.03 8.40
N ASP A 179 3.52 5.78 8.06
CA ASP A 179 3.15 7.00 8.78
C ASP A 179 2.31 6.68 10.04
N VAL A 180 2.98 6.29 11.11
CA VAL A 180 2.34 5.95 12.39
C VAL A 180 1.60 7.12 13.05
N SER A 181 1.88 8.37 12.64
CA SER A 181 1.13 9.54 13.14
C SER A 181 -0.36 9.49 12.77
N ARG A 182 -0.70 8.71 11.74
CA ARG A 182 -2.08 8.53 11.27
C ARG A 182 -2.87 7.48 12.04
N TRP A 183 -2.21 6.60 12.79
CA TRP A 183 -2.84 5.41 13.36
C TRP A 183 -4.03 5.72 14.27
N GLU A 184 -3.92 6.76 15.09
CA GLU A 184 -5.04 7.19 15.95
C GLU A 184 -6.27 7.58 15.12
N LYS A 185 -6.06 8.41 14.09
CA LYS A 185 -7.12 8.85 13.17
C LYS A 185 -7.73 7.68 12.40
N VAL A 186 -6.89 6.75 11.94
CA VAL A 186 -7.31 5.54 11.21
C VAL A 186 -8.16 4.63 12.11
N LEU A 187 -7.70 4.37 13.35
CA LEU A 187 -8.42 3.49 14.27
C LEU A 187 -9.79 4.06 14.69
N LYS A 188 -9.89 5.37 14.94
CA LYS A 188 -11.17 6.05 15.23
C LYS A 188 -12.16 5.86 14.07
N ARG A 189 -11.72 6.08 12.83
CA ARG A 189 -12.54 5.90 11.62
C ARG A 189 -12.94 4.46 11.40
N LEU A 190 -12.02 3.52 11.60
CA LEU A 190 -12.31 2.08 11.51
C LEU A 190 -13.38 1.68 12.53
N THR A 191 -13.34 2.24 13.74
CA THR A 191 -14.33 1.97 14.79
C THR A 191 -15.71 2.44 14.38
N ILE A 192 -15.84 3.70 13.93
CA ILE A 192 -17.11 4.27 13.45
C ILE A 192 -17.62 3.49 12.23
N LEU A 193 -16.74 3.16 11.27
CA LEU A 193 -17.12 2.38 10.10
C LEU A 193 -17.67 1.00 10.53
N ASN A 194 -17.02 0.32 11.46
CA ASN A 194 -17.45 -1.00 11.94
C ASN A 194 -18.75 -0.97 12.74
N GLU A 195 -19.09 0.17 13.35
CA GLU A 195 -20.35 0.37 14.07
C GLU A 195 -21.54 0.49 13.09
N HIS A 196 -21.40 1.32 12.06
CA HIS A 196 -22.49 1.58 11.10
C HIS A 196 -22.53 0.59 9.94
N TYR A 197 -21.39 0.01 9.61
CA TYR A 197 -21.26 -1.09 8.67
C TYR A 197 -20.58 -2.21 9.45
N PRO A 198 -21.30 -3.15 10.07
CA PRO A 198 -20.66 -4.28 10.70
C PRO A 198 -20.07 -5.21 9.64
N PHE A 199 -19.04 -5.96 10.00
CA PHE A 199 -18.49 -6.96 9.09
C PHE A 199 -19.50 -8.11 8.94
N HIS A 200 -20.01 -8.30 7.73
CA HIS A 200 -21.01 -9.31 7.43
C HIS A 200 -20.58 -10.25 6.30
N VAL A 201 -21.00 -11.50 6.42
CA VAL A 201 -20.83 -12.55 5.42
C VAL A 201 -22.22 -13.11 5.12
N ASN A 202 -22.60 -13.12 3.85
CA ASN A 202 -23.98 -13.41 3.42
C ASN A 202 -24.26 -14.91 3.16
N TYR A 203 -23.34 -15.79 3.57
CA TYR A 203 -23.45 -17.23 3.36
C TYR A 203 -22.93 -17.98 4.59
N ASP A 204 -23.41 -19.22 4.74
CA ASP A 204 -23.02 -20.06 5.87
C ASP A 204 -21.58 -20.55 5.69
N CYS A 205 -20.67 -19.96 6.47
CA CYS A 205 -19.27 -20.38 6.51
C CYS A 205 -19.09 -21.87 6.84
N GLN A 206 -20.08 -22.56 7.42
CA GLN A 206 -19.99 -24.00 7.67
C GLN A 206 -20.13 -24.85 6.41
N GLN A 207 -20.78 -24.31 5.37
CA GLN A 207 -20.99 -24.99 4.09
C GLN A 207 -19.85 -24.72 3.10
N VAL A 208 -18.95 -23.77 3.41
CA VAL A 208 -17.81 -23.44 2.55
C VAL A 208 -16.74 -24.52 2.70
N ASN A 209 -16.36 -25.14 1.59
CA ASN A 209 -15.24 -26.06 1.60
C ASN A 209 -13.91 -25.28 1.70
N PHE A 210 -13.31 -25.27 2.89
CA PHE A 210 -12.03 -24.62 3.14
C PHE A 210 -10.84 -25.37 2.55
N GLN A 211 -11.03 -26.64 2.19
CA GLN A 211 -10.00 -27.49 1.63
C GLN A 211 -10.12 -27.51 0.10
N ARG A 212 -9.09 -27.01 -0.59
CA ARG A 212 -8.91 -27.39 -2.01
C ARG A 212 -8.62 -28.88 -2.02
N GLN A 213 -9.41 -29.67 -2.75
CA GLN A 213 -9.07 -31.08 -2.94
C GLN A 213 -7.79 -31.11 -3.78
N MET A 214 -6.74 -31.75 -3.28
CA MET A 214 -5.53 -32.00 -4.06
C MET A 214 -5.87 -33.12 -5.05
N ASP A 215 -6.43 -32.76 -6.19
CA ASP A 215 -7.03 -33.70 -7.15
C ASP A 215 -5.97 -34.53 -7.89
N ASP A 216 -4.74 -34.01 -8.01
CA ASP A 216 -3.65 -34.66 -8.74
C ASP A 216 -2.71 -35.49 -7.83
N ILE A 217 -2.94 -35.48 -6.50
CA ILE A 217 -2.28 -36.42 -5.58
C ILE A 217 -3.22 -37.62 -5.42
N PRO A 218 -2.82 -38.84 -5.84
CA PRO A 218 -3.71 -40.00 -5.85
C PRO A 218 -4.37 -40.19 -4.48
N LYS A 219 -5.70 -40.40 -4.45
CA LYS A 219 -6.44 -40.73 -3.22
C LYS A 219 -5.94 -42.02 -2.55
N ASP A 220 -5.25 -42.85 -3.33
CA ASP A 220 -4.62 -44.12 -2.92
C ASP A 220 -3.12 -43.97 -2.58
N ALA A 221 -2.55 -42.77 -2.70
CA ALA A 221 -1.26 -42.47 -2.11
C ALA A 221 -1.48 -42.36 -0.61
N ASP A 222 -0.82 -43.23 0.17
CA ASP A 222 -0.86 -43.26 1.64
C ASP A 222 -1.12 -41.86 2.23
N GLU A 223 -2.05 -41.73 3.19
CA GLU A 223 -2.22 -40.52 4.01
C GLU A 223 -0.88 -39.94 4.52
N SER A 224 0.16 -40.79 4.59
CA SER A 224 1.54 -40.44 4.88
C SER A 224 2.18 -39.45 3.90
N ILE A 225 1.89 -39.48 2.59
CA ILE A 225 2.57 -38.64 1.59
C ILE A 225 2.05 -37.21 1.62
N GLN A 226 0.73 -37.00 1.71
CA GLN A 226 0.16 -35.65 1.82
C GLN A 226 0.61 -34.95 3.10
N GLU A 227 0.58 -35.67 4.23
CA GLU A 227 1.09 -35.16 5.51
C GLU A 227 2.60 -34.87 5.43
N LYS A 228 3.37 -35.72 4.74
CA LYS A 228 4.81 -35.50 4.52
C LYS A 228 5.05 -34.25 3.68
N ILE A 229 4.31 -34.04 2.59
CA ILE A 229 4.39 -32.83 1.75
C ILE A 229 4.09 -31.59 2.60
N TYR A 230 2.96 -31.59 3.31
CA TYR A 230 2.54 -30.48 4.15
C TYR A 230 3.60 -30.15 5.22
N ARG A 231 4.12 -31.15 5.94
CA ARG A 231 5.18 -30.97 6.93
C ARG A 231 6.47 -30.47 6.32
N THR A 232 6.90 -31.03 5.19
CA THR A 232 8.10 -30.59 4.48
C THR A 232 8.00 -29.13 4.05
N VAL A 233 6.87 -28.71 3.47
CA VAL A 233 6.66 -27.31 3.08
C VAL A 233 6.64 -26.42 4.31
N ARG A 234 5.83 -26.75 5.33
CA ARG A 234 5.74 -25.99 6.59
C ARG A 234 7.11 -25.80 7.23
N ASP A 235 7.83 -26.91 7.46
CA ASP A 235 9.09 -26.90 8.19
C ASP A 235 10.16 -26.14 7.40
N THR A 236 10.20 -26.30 6.07
CA THR A 236 11.10 -25.52 5.21
C THR A 236 10.80 -24.03 5.29
N LEU A 237 9.53 -23.64 5.24
CA LEU A 237 9.12 -22.23 5.34
C LEU A 237 9.48 -21.64 6.71
N VAL A 238 9.24 -22.38 7.80
CA VAL A 238 9.65 -21.98 9.16
C VAL A 238 11.17 -21.79 9.24
N ASP A 239 11.94 -22.72 8.68
CA ASP A 239 13.42 -22.66 8.69
C ASP A 239 13.96 -21.48 7.86
N GLN A 240 13.24 -21.05 6.82
CA GLN A 240 13.57 -19.84 6.06
C GLN A 240 13.17 -18.53 6.77
N GLY A 241 12.51 -18.60 7.93
CA GLY A 241 12.13 -17.41 8.71
C GLY A 241 11.11 -16.52 8.01
N VAL A 242 10.25 -17.09 7.16
CA VAL A 242 9.19 -16.34 6.47
C VAL A 242 8.06 -15.97 7.42
N VAL A 243 7.27 -14.95 7.05
CA VAL A 243 6.09 -14.55 7.82
C VAL A 243 4.85 -15.19 7.22
N PHE A 244 4.13 -15.99 8.00
CA PHE A 244 2.89 -16.62 7.58
C PHE A 244 1.70 -15.68 7.74
N PHE A 245 0.84 -15.58 6.73
CA PHE A 245 -0.43 -14.84 6.81
C PHE A 245 -1.63 -15.59 6.19
N GLY A 246 -1.41 -16.78 5.62
CA GLY A 246 -2.47 -17.60 5.03
C GLY A 246 -3.17 -18.57 5.98
N GLY A 247 -3.52 -19.75 5.44
CA GLY A 247 -4.21 -20.82 6.15
C GLY A 247 -3.51 -21.26 7.44
N TYR A 248 -2.19 -21.49 7.39
CA TYR A 248 -1.41 -21.86 8.57
C TYR A 248 -1.49 -20.81 9.69
N ALA A 249 -1.35 -19.52 9.37
CA ALA A 249 -1.49 -18.43 10.34
C ALA A 249 -2.90 -18.39 10.94
N SER A 250 -3.92 -18.55 10.09
CA SER A 250 -5.33 -18.58 10.53
C SER A 250 -5.60 -19.77 11.47
N SER A 251 -4.98 -20.92 11.22
CA SER A 251 -5.10 -22.11 12.08
C SER A 251 -4.55 -21.87 13.49
N ILE A 252 -3.52 -21.03 13.62
CA ILE A 252 -2.95 -20.65 14.91
C ILE A 252 -3.91 -19.71 15.66
N TYR A 253 -4.50 -18.73 14.98
CA TYR A 253 -5.55 -17.87 15.55
C TYR A 253 -6.82 -18.63 15.93
N SER A 254 -7.10 -19.78 15.30
CA SER A 254 -8.28 -20.59 15.61
C SER A 254 -8.35 -21.04 17.07
N ARG A 255 -7.23 -21.09 17.80
CA ARG A 255 -7.20 -21.43 19.24
C ARG A 255 -8.06 -20.48 20.09
N TYR A 256 -8.27 -19.26 19.61
CA TYR A 256 -9.08 -18.23 20.26
C TYR A 256 -10.55 -18.25 19.78
N MET A 257 -10.92 -19.16 18.88
CA MET A 257 -12.27 -19.27 18.34
C MET A 257 -13.09 -20.35 19.06
N PRO A 258 -14.44 -20.31 18.97
CA PRO A 258 -15.32 -21.42 19.34
C PRO A 258 -15.01 -22.73 18.59
N VAL A 259 -15.21 -23.88 19.25
CA VAL A 259 -14.83 -25.22 18.76
C VAL A 259 -15.39 -25.53 17.36
N LYS A 260 -16.61 -25.08 17.04
CA LYS A 260 -17.23 -25.29 15.73
C LYS A 260 -16.45 -24.60 14.59
N GLN A 261 -15.93 -23.40 14.84
CA GLN A 261 -15.15 -22.64 13.86
C GLN A 261 -13.72 -23.15 13.73
N ARG A 262 -13.12 -23.69 14.81
CA ARG A 262 -11.77 -24.28 14.79
C ARG A 262 -11.60 -25.33 13.69
N ARG A 263 -12.60 -26.20 13.54
CA ARG A 263 -12.56 -27.32 12.57
C ARG A 263 -12.55 -26.84 11.12
N LEU A 264 -13.10 -25.66 10.83
CA LEU A 264 -13.13 -25.07 9.49
C LEU A 264 -11.74 -24.58 9.07
N VAL A 265 -11.02 -23.93 9.99
CA VAL A 265 -9.72 -23.29 9.70
C VAL A 265 -8.54 -24.27 9.77
N GLN A 266 -8.64 -25.35 10.55
CA GLN A 266 -7.59 -26.37 10.66
C GLN A 266 -7.39 -27.24 9.41
N ARG A 267 -8.35 -27.22 8.47
CA ARG A 267 -8.33 -28.06 7.26
C ARG A 267 -7.77 -27.36 6.03
N VAL A 268 -7.17 -26.18 6.17
CA VAL A 268 -6.62 -25.40 5.06
C VAL A 268 -5.17 -25.83 4.79
N PRO A 269 -4.85 -26.51 3.68
CA PRO A 269 -3.51 -27.01 3.40
C PRO A 269 -2.59 -25.98 2.72
N ASP A 270 -3.02 -24.72 2.57
CA ASP A 270 -2.32 -23.71 1.78
C ASP A 270 -1.42 -22.81 2.64
N PHE A 271 -0.20 -22.54 2.16
CA PHE A 271 0.74 -21.61 2.80
C PHE A 271 0.82 -20.30 2.02
N ASP A 272 0.31 -19.22 2.59
CA ASP A 272 0.58 -17.86 2.11
C ASP A 272 1.58 -17.19 3.05
N VAL A 273 2.72 -16.80 2.49
CA VAL A 273 3.86 -16.27 3.25
C VAL A 273 4.48 -15.03 2.61
N LEU A 274 5.07 -14.16 3.43
CA LEU A 274 5.87 -13.01 3.00
C LEU A 274 7.35 -13.31 3.14
N SER A 275 8.13 -12.97 2.12
CA SER A 275 9.59 -13.06 2.13
C SER A 275 10.21 -11.97 1.25
N GLU A 276 11.30 -11.37 1.71
CA GLU A 276 12.11 -10.43 0.92
C GLU A 276 12.92 -11.14 -0.19
N THR A 277 13.00 -12.48 -0.15
CA THR A 277 13.70 -13.29 -1.16
C THR A 277 12.80 -14.42 -1.67
N PRO A 278 11.67 -14.09 -2.30
CA PRO A 278 10.61 -15.06 -2.57
C PRO A 278 11.04 -16.17 -3.54
N GLU A 279 11.83 -15.85 -4.57
CA GLU A 279 12.38 -16.82 -5.53
C GLU A 279 13.30 -17.85 -4.85
N ARG A 280 14.16 -17.39 -3.94
CA ARG A 280 15.07 -18.24 -3.19
C ARG A 280 14.30 -19.21 -2.29
N VAL A 281 13.31 -18.69 -1.55
CA VAL A 281 12.46 -19.51 -0.68
C VAL A 281 11.71 -20.56 -1.51
N ALA A 282 11.10 -20.16 -2.63
CA ALA A 282 10.40 -21.09 -3.52
C ALA A 282 11.32 -22.19 -4.08
N THR A 283 12.55 -21.83 -4.44
CA THR A 283 13.58 -22.77 -4.92
C THR A 283 13.95 -23.80 -3.85
N ILE A 284 14.18 -23.36 -2.61
CA ILE A 284 14.52 -24.24 -1.49
C ILE A 284 13.35 -25.19 -1.18
N VAL A 285 12.11 -24.71 -1.18
CA VAL A 285 10.93 -25.57 -0.97
C VAL A 285 10.83 -26.63 -2.06
N ARG A 286 11.04 -26.27 -3.33
CA ARG A 286 11.07 -27.23 -4.44
C ARG A 286 12.16 -28.30 -4.26
N GLU A 287 13.36 -27.91 -3.84
CA GLU A 287 14.46 -28.86 -3.57
C GLU A 287 14.10 -29.82 -2.44
N ARG A 288 13.53 -29.31 -1.34
CA ARG A 288 13.07 -30.14 -0.21
C ARG A 288 11.93 -31.09 -0.58
N LEU A 289 11.04 -30.67 -1.47
CA LEU A 289 10.00 -31.53 -2.04
C LEU A 289 10.60 -32.66 -2.89
N ALA A 290 11.65 -32.38 -3.66
CA ALA A 290 12.36 -33.40 -4.43
C ALA A 290 13.04 -34.44 -3.52
N ASP A 291 13.63 -34.02 -2.40
CA ASP A 291 14.25 -34.91 -1.39
C ASP A 291 13.24 -35.93 -0.83
N VAL A 292 11.97 -35.54 -0.68
CA VAL A 292 10.91 -36.41 -0.13
C VAL A 292 10.18 -37.26 -1.16
N GLY A 293 10.55 -37.15 -2.44
CA GLY A 293 10.02 -37.95 -3.55
C GLY A 293 9.10 -37.21 -4.52
N VAL A 294 8.83 -35.91 -4.30
CA VAL A 294 7.94 -35.10 -5.14
C VAL A 294 8.77 -34.33 -6.18
N LYS A 295 8.98 -34.95 -7.34
CA LYS A 295 9.90 -34.43 -8.38
C LYS A 295 9.24 -33.50 -9.40
N ASN A 296 7.91 -33.45 -9.43
CA ASN A 296 7.13 -32.66 -10.39
C ASN A 296 6.70 -31.28 -9.85
N ALA A 297 7.40 -30.76 -8.84
CA ALA A 297 7.13 -29.44 -8.29
C ALA A 297 7.60 -28.32 -9.24
N GLN A 298 6.70 -27.40 -9.58
CA GLN A 298 6.95 -26.25 -10.47
C GLN A 298 6.88 -24.93 -9.69
N ILE A 299 7.61 -23.93 -10.17
CA ILE A 299 7.60 -22.57 -9.62
C ILE A 299 7.15 -21.64 -10.74
N GLU A 300 6.07 -20.91 -10.51
CA GLU A 300 5.56 -19.89 -11.45
C GLU A 300 5.64 -18.51 -10.82
N ARG A 301 6.30 -17.57 -11.51
CA ARG A 301 6.32 -16.15 -11.11
C ARG A 301 5.05 -15.46 -11.61
N ARG A 302 4.38 -14.71 -10.74
CA ARG A 302 3.23 -13.87 -11.05
C ARG A 302 3.60 -12.40 -10.94
N GLU A 303 3.15 -11.62 -11.93
CA GLU A 303 3.30 -10.17 -11.93
C GLU A 303 2.33 -9.52 -10.92
N PRO A 304 2.65 -8.32 -10.42
CA PRO A 304 1.80 -7.64 -9.45
C PRO A 304 0.50 -7.15 -10.12
N ILE A 305 -0.56 -7.03 -9.32
CA ILE A 305 -1.85 -6.48 -9.74
C ILE A 305 -2.10 -5.18 -8.97
N GLY A 306 -1.82 -4.06 -9.65
CA GLY A 306 -1.86 -2.74 -9.03
C GLY A 306 -0.94 -2.67 -7.82
N GLU A 307 -1.37 -1.95 -6.78
CA GLU A 307 -0.69 -1.89 -5.48
C GLU A 307 -1.25 -2.90 -4.46
N ILE A 308 -2.16 -3.78 -4.89
CA ILE A 308 -2.91 -4.69 -4.01
C ILE A 308 -2.22 -6.03 -3.88
N VAL A 309 -1.87 -6.66 -5.01
CA VAL A 309 -1.20 -7.98 -5.02
C VAL A 309 0.23 -7.80 -5.48
N PRO A 310 1.23 -8.09 -4.64
CA PRO A 310 2.62 -8.00 -5.06
C PRO A 310 3.02 -9.10 -6.03
N VAL A 311 4.24 -8.94 -6.58
CA VAL A 311 4.97 -10.04 -7.19
C VAL A 311 4.99 -11.21 -6.22
N HIS A 312 4.66 -12.40 -6.73
CA HIS A 312 4.69 -13.60 -5.91
C HIS A 312 5.04 -14.82 -6.74
N TYR A 313 5.50 -15.85 -6.03
CA TYR A 313 5.89 -17.12 -6.61
C TYR A 313 4.94 -18.19 -6.11
N GLU A 314 4.36 -18.92 -7.04
CA GLU A 314 3.48 -20.06 -6.79
C GLU A 314 4.28 -21.34 -6.85
N ILE A 315 4.16 -22.17 -5.82
CA ILE A 315 4.76 -23.50 -5.77
C ILE A 315 3.66 -24.52 -6.03
N ARG A 316 3.76 -25.24 -7.15
CA ARG A 316 2.71 -26.13 -7.66
C ARG A 316 3.20 -27.57 -7.76
N VAL A 317 2.31 -28.53 -7.51
CA VAL A 317 2.52 -29.96 -7.80
C VAL A 317 1.31 -30.43 -8.62
N GLY A 318 1.51 -30.74 -9.90
CA GLY A 318 0.38 -30.91 -10.82
C GLY A 318 -0.40 -29.61 -10.97
N LYS A 319 -1.72 -29.66 -10.80
CA LYS A 319 -2.61 -28.47 -10.77
C LYS A 319 -2.73 -27.83 -9.39
N ASP A 320 -2.25 -28.50 -8.35
CA ASP A 320 -2.43 -28.05 -6.97
C ASP A 320 -1.37 -27.03 -6.57
N ILE A 321 -1.82 -25.91 -6.01
CA ILE A 321 -0.92 -24.88 -5.44
C ILE A 321 -0.68 -25.21 -3.98
N LEU A 322 0.57 -25.44 -3.60
CA LEU A 322 0.98 -25.73 -2.22
C LEU A 322 1.25 -24.47 -1.41
N ALA A 323 1.89 -23.47 -2.03
CA ALA A 323 2.27 -22.24 -1.36
C ALA A 323 2.37 -21.05 -2.31
N HIS A 324 2.06 -19.88 -1.79
CA HIS A 324 2.35 -18.59 -2.40
C HIS A 324 3.39 -17.86 -1.55
N VAL A 325 4.48 -17.45 -2.18
CA VAL A 325 5.55 -16.67 -1.55
C VAL A 325 5.53 -15.26 -2.12
N TYR A 326 4.98 -14.32 -1.36
CA TYR A 326 4.77 -12.93 -1.76
C TYR A 326 5.95 -12.05 -1.38
N GLU A 327 6.34 -11.17 -2.30
CA GLU A 327 7.31 -10.10 -2.04
C GLU A 327 6.60 -8.94 -1.32
N PRO A 328 7.02 -8.53 -0.12
CA PRO A 328 6.34 -7.46 0.61
C PRO A 328 6.55 -6.11 -0.08
N ILE A 329 5.45 -5.41 -0.42
CA ILE A 329 5.46 -4.05 -1.00
C ILE A 329 5.88 -3.00 0.04
N ALA A 330 5.64 -3.30 1.32
CA ALA A 330 5.84 -2.41 2.46
C ALA A 330 6.28 -3.22 3.68
N CYS A 331 6.61 -2.54 4.79
CA CYS A 331 6.95 -3.25 6.02
C CYS A 331 5.68 -3.71 6.74
N HIS A 332 5.31 -4.99 6.61
CA HIS A 332 4.10 -5.55 7.22
C HIS A 332 4.40 -6.18 8.58
N SER A 333 3.61 -5.81 9.59
CA SER A 333 3.81 -6.24 10.98
C SER A 333 3.56 -7.74 11.18
N TYR A 334 4.35 -8.33 12.07
CA TYR A 334 4.18 -9.72 12.52
C TYR A 334 4.44 -9.86 14.02
N ASN A 335 4.04 -11.01 14.55
CA ASN A 335 4.33 -11.50 15.88
C ASN A 335 5.19 -12.76 15.81
N GLN A 336 6.14 -12.90 16.73
CA GLN A 336 6.93 -14.11 16.88
C GLN A 336 6.31 -15.00 17.96
N ILE A 337 6.20 -16.29 17.67
CA ILE A 337 5.81 -17.32 18.63
C ILE A 337 6.78 -18.49 18.65
N ASP A 338 6.74 -19.25 19.74
CA ASP A 338 7.43 -20.52 19.87
C ASP A 338 6.44 -21.67 19.59
N VAL A 339 6.75 -22.49 18.60
CA VAL A 339 6.02 -23.71 18.28
C VAL A 339 7.03 -24.86 18.26
N GLU A 340 6.91 -25.78 19.22
CA GLU A 340 7.79 -26.95 19.33
C GLU A 340 9.29 -26.59 19.44
N GLY A 341 9.63 -25.49 20.13
CA GLY A 341 11.00 -25.00 20.29
C GLY A 341 11.55 -24.25 19.07
N ARG A 342 10.71 -24.04 18.04
CA ARG A 342 11.06 -23.27 16.83
C ARG A 342 10.36 -21.91 16.86
N LYS A 343 11.10 -20.88 16.44
CA LYS A 343 10.55 -19.54 16.25
C LYS A 343 9.76 -19.51 14.95
N VAL A 344 8.48 -19.17 15.05
CA VAL A 344 7.59 -19.01 13.90
C VAL A 344 7.08 -17.57 13.87
N PHE A 345 7.11 -16.96 12.69
CA PHE A 345 6.64 -15.59 12.50
C PHE A 345 5.25 -15.58 11.86
N ILE A 346 4.28 -15.02 12.55
CA ILE A 346 2.88 -14.97 12.12
C ILE A 346 2.50 -13.51 11.95
N GLY A 347 1.95 -13.14 10.79
CA GLY A 347 1.43 -11.79 10.56
C GLY A 347 0.45 -11.39 11.66
N THR A 348 0.41 -10.10 12.01
CA THR A 348 -0.61 -9.61 12.96
C THR A 348 -2.01 -9.74 12.35
N ILE A 349 -3.06 -9.72 13.17
CA ILE A 349 -4.43 -9.76 12.66
C ILE A 349 -4.69 -8.62 11.64
N ASP A 350 -4.13 -7.44 11.88
CA ASP A 350 -4.23 -6.30 10.95
C ASP A 350 -3.56 -6.64 9.59
N THR A 351 -2.38 -7.27 9.60
CA THR A 351 -1.73 -7.77 8.38
C THR A 351 -2.58 -8.82 7.65
N LEU A 352 -3.13 -9.81 8.36
CA LEU A 352 -3.95 -10.86 7.73
C LEU A 352 -5.24 -10.29 7.12
N LEU A 353 -5.94 -9.41 7.84
CA LEU A 353 -7.17 -8.76 7.37
C LEU A 353 -6.91 -7.88 6.14
N THR A 354 -5.75 -7.21 6.09
CA THR A 354 -5.31 -6.46 4.91
C THR A 354 -5.27 -7.36 3.68
N PHE A 355 -4.53 -8.47 3.72
CA PHE A 355 -4.39 -9.35 2.56
C PHE A 355 -5.68 -10.06 2.18
N TYR A 356 -6.47 -10.53 3.16
CA TYR A 356 -7.73 -11.21 2.85
C TYR A 356 -8.76 -10.27 2.23
N LEU A 357 -8.92 -9.07 2.77
CA LEU A 357 -9.85 -8.10 2.17
C LEU A 357 -9.34 -7.59 0.83
N ALA A 358 -8.03 -7.52 0.62
CA ALA A 358 -7.43 -7.24 -0.68
C ALA A 358 -7.80 -8.34 -1.70
N PHE A 359 -7.56 -9.61 -1.37
CA PHE A 359 -7.78 -10.74 -2.27
C PHE A 359 -9.24 -10.93 -2.68
N LYS A 360 -10.21 -10.48 -1.86
CA LYS A 360 -11.64 -10.45 -2.23
C LYS A 360 -11.89 -9.76 -3.57
N TYR A 361 -11.21 -8.65 -3.84
CA TYR A 361 -11.45 -7.81 -5.02
C TYR A 361 -10.59 -8.19 -6.22
N VAL A 362 -9.66 -9.11 -6.03
CA VAL A 362 -8.75 -9.55 -7.09
C VAL A 362 -9.40 -10.78 -7.73
N GLN A 363 -9.87 -10.63 -8.97
CA GLN A 363 -10.59 -11.67 -9.72
C GLN A 363 -9.65 -12.79 -10.22
N LEU A 364 -8.92 -13.46 -9.32
CA LEU A 364 -8.06 -14.58 -9.65
C LEU A 364 -8.79 -15.92 -9.44
N PRO A 365 -8.66 -16.90 -10.36
CA PRO A 365 -9.41 -18.17 -10.31
C PRO A 365 -9.20 -18.98 -9.02
N TYR A 366 -8.07 -18.77 -8.35
CA TYR A 366 -7.71 -19.48 -7.13
C TYR A 366 -8.20 -18.77 -5.87
N TYR A 367 -8.54 -17.48 -5.92
CA TYR A 367 -9.18 -16.82 -4.79
C TYR A 367 -10.66 -17.14 -4.81
N TYR A 368 -11.10 -17.89 -3.79
CA TYR A 368 -12.50 -18.17 -3.54
C TYR A 368 -13.02 -17.07 -2.61
N PRO A 369 -13.76 -16.05 -3.11
CA PRO A 369 -14.15 -14.89 -2.30
C PRO A 369 -14.89 -15.31 -1.04
N ASP A 370 -15.73 -16.34 -1.16
CA ASP A 370 -16.52 -16.86 -0.05
C ASP A 370 -15.63 -17.38 1.10
N ARG A 371 -14.61 -18.17 0.76
CA ARG A 371 -13.65 -18.69 1.73
C ARG A 371 -12.88 -17.56 2.40
N ILE A 372 -12.37 -16.63 1.59
CA ILE A 372 -11.55 -15.50 2.06
C ILE A 372 -12.34 -14.62 3.04
N MET A 373 -13.58 -14.29 2.70
CA MET A 373 -14.45 -13.46 3.52
C MET A 373 -14.87 -14.16 4.82
N CYS A 374 -15.06 -15.49 4.83
CA CYS A 374 -15.24 -16.24 6.08
C CYS A 374 -13.99 -16.20 6.96
N MET A 375 -12.80 -16.38 6.39
CA MET A 375 -11.55 -16.29 7.14
C MET A 375 -11.33 -14.89 7.70
N ALA A 376 -11.62 -13.85 6.91
CA ALA A 376 -11.57 -12.46 7.36
C ALA A 376 -12.58 -12.21 8.50
N LYS A 377 -13.81 -12.71 8.42
CA LYS A 377 -14.80 -12.61 9.50
C LYS A 377 -14.30 -13.25 10.79
N PHE A 378 -13.70 -14.44 10.71
CA PHE A 378 -13.18 -15.12 11.90
C PHE A 378 -12.06 -14.33 12.56
N LEU A 379 -11.13 -13.78 11.77
CA LEU A 379 -10.06 -12.94 12.28
C LEU A 379 -10.58 -11.63 12.87
N PHE A 380 -11.59 -11.03 12.23
CA PHE A 380 -12.28 -9.85 12.73
C PHE A 380 -12.93 -10.12 14.10
N ASP A 381 -13.61 -11.25 14.27
CA ASP A 381 -14.24 -11.60 15.55
C ASP A 381 -13.20 -11.81 16.66
N VAL A 382 -12.14 -12.55 16.37
CA VAL A 382 -11.01 -12.72 17.30
C VAL A 382 -10.41 -11.38 17.69
N GLN A 383 -10.25 -10.47 16.71
CA GLN A 383 -9.78 -9.12 16.96
C GLN A 383 -10.71 -8.35 17.91
N GLN A 384 -12.02 -8.40 17.69
CA GLN A 384 -12.97 -7.64 18.50
C GLN A 384 -13.05 -8.13 19.93
N GLU A 385 -13.07 -9.46 20.13
CA GLU A 385 -13.09 -10.08 21.46
C GLU A 385 -11.80 -9.81 22.24
N ASN A 386 -10.67 -9.69 21.55
CA ASN A 386 -9.34 -9.61 22.15
C ASN A 386 -8.63 -8.27 21.89
N ARG A 387 -9.36 -7.19 21.57
CA ARG A 387 -8.78 -5.93 21.08
C ARG A 387 -7.79 -5.25 22.04
N LEU A 388 -7.90 -5.52 23.34
CA LEU A 388 -7.03 -4.97 24.39
C LEU A 388 -5.89 -5.91 24.78
N GLU A 389 -5.85 -7.13 24.23
CA GLU A 389 -4.81 -8.11 24.51
C GLU A 389 -3.50 -7.71 23.81
N GLN A 390 -2.45 -7.44 24.59
CA GLN A 390 -1.14 -7.02 24.08
C GLN A 390 -0.07 -8.10 24.30
N ARG A 391 -0.43 -9.36 24.06
CA ARG A 391 0.43 -10.53 24.31
C ARG A 391 0.37 -11.57 23.20
N GLY A 392 1.48 -12.28 23.00
CA GLY A 392 1.58 -13.39 22.04
C GLY A 392 1.14 -12.99 20.63
N ILE A 393 0.36 -13.86 19.96
CA ILE A 393 -0.16 -13.58 18.61
C ILE A 393 -1.25 -12.50 18.56
N LEU A 394 -1.87 -12.18 19.70
CA LEU A 394 -2.95 -11.19 19.79
C LEU A 394 -2.41 -9.76 19.88
N LYS A 395 -1.11 -9.60 20.12
CA LYS A 395 -0.46 -8.29 20.13
C LYS A 395 -0.69 -7.57 18.80
N ARG A 396 -1.31 -6.41 18.87
CA ARG A 396 -1.51 -5.49 17.74
C ARG A 396 -0.46 -4.40 17.78
N PHE A 397 -0.33 -3.64 16.69
CA PHE A 397 0.58 -2.50 16.61
C PHE A 397 2.04 -2.87 16.89
N SER A 398 2.44 -4.07 16.45
CA SER A 398 3.81 -4.56 16.60
C SER A 398 4.77 -3.72 15.75
N SER A 399 5.93 -3.38 16.32
CA SER A 399 7.01 -2.70 15.60
C SER A 399 7.79 -3.65 14.66
N ASP A 400 7.74 -4.94 14.95
CA ASP A 400 8.42 -5.97 14.16
C ASP A 400 7.68 -6.17 12.84
N CYS A 401 8.39 -6.07 11.73
CA CYS A 401 7.81 -6.16 10.40
C CYS A 401 8.77 -6.72 9.36
N VAL A 402 8.21 -7.29 8.29
CA VAL A 402 8.92 -7.85 7.12
C VAL A 402 8.72 -6.96 5.91
N GLY A 403 9.79 -6.71 5.15
CA GLY A 403 9.78 -5.83 3.97
C GLY A 403 10.36 -4.45 4.23
N LYS A 404 10.53 -3.70 3.14
CA LYS A 404 11.04 -2.32 3.16
C LYS A 404 9.89 -1.34 2.93
N GLN A 405 9.67 -0.43 3.87
CA GLN A 405 8.78 0.71 3.63
C GLN A 405 9.53 1.74 2.77
N ALA A 406 8.96 2.12 1.63
CA ALA A 406 9.48 3.22 0.83
C ALA A 406 9.37 4.55 1.60
N THR A 407 10.49 5.26 1.71
CA THR A 407 10.54 6.61 2.27
C THR A 407 10.28 7.67 1.19
N LEU A 408 10.00 8.91 1.61
CA LEU A 408 9.92 10.03 0.66
C LEU A 408 11.22 10.20 -0.15
N ASP A 409 12.36 9.86 0.43
CA ASP A 409 13.65 9.94 -0.26
C ASP A 409 13.81 8.79 -1.27
N ASP A 410 13.35 7.57 -0.96
CA ASP A 410 13.30 6.48 -1.94
C ASP A 410 12.43 6.87 -3.16
N ILE A 411 11.24 7.45 -2.92
CA ILE A 411 10.34 7.92 -3.99
C ILE A 411 11.01 9.02 -4.83
N ARG A 412 11.72 9.96 -4.19
CA ARG A 412 12.47 11.02 -4.90
C ARG A 412 13.61 10.45 -5.73
N ILE A 413 14.32 9.44 -5.22
CA ILE A 413 15.39 8.75 -5.96
C ILE A 413 14.82 8.04 -7.18
N GLU A 414 13.72 7.30 -7.00
CA GLU A 414 13.03 6.61 -8.09
C GLU A 414 12.59 7.60 -9.18
N LYS A 415 11.93 8.69 -8.80
CA LYS A 415 11.55 9.76 -9.72
C LYS A 415 12.75 10.40 -10.41
N SER A 416 13.86 10.63 -9.70
CA SER A 416 15.09 11.18 -10.30
C SER A 416 15.68 10.23 -11.35
N ASN A 417 15.65 8.92 -11.09
CA ASN A 417 16.10 7.91 -12.04
C ASN A 417 15.18 7.85 -13.27
N LYS A 418 13.86 7.81 -13.06
CA LYS A 418 12.87 7.83 -14.15
C LYS A 418 12.93 9.11 -14.98
N PHE A 419 13.24 10.25 -14.35
CA PHE A 419 13.44 11.51 -15.08
C PHE A 419 14.65 11.47 -16.02
N LYS A 420 15.74 10.80 -15.62
CA LYS A 420 16.92 10.59 -16.47
C LYS A 420 16.63 9.61 -17.61
N GLU A 421 15.94 8.52 -17.30
CA GLU A 421 15.53 7.50 -18.27
C GLU A 421 14.60 8.09 -19.36
N LEU A 422 13.61 8.88 -18.95
CA LEU A 422 12.59 9.44 -19.83
C LEU A 422 12.94 10.85 -20.35
N ALA A 423 14.17 11.32 -20.15
CA ALA A 423 14.58 12.69 -20.50
C ALA A 423 14.33 13.04 -21.98
N ASN A 424 14.51 12.06 -22.87
CA ASN A 424 14.30 12.21 -24.32
C ASN A 424 12.86 11.95 -24.76
N GLN A 425 11.98 11.57 -23.84
CA GLN A 425 10.58 11.20 -24.10
C GLN A 425 9.59 12.24 -23.55
N ARG A 426 10.04 13.49 -23.35
CA ARG A 426 9.16 14.55 -22.85
C ARG A 426 7.94 14.73 -23.76
N GLY A 427 6.76 14.72 -23.16
CA GLY A 427 5.49 14.84 -23.86
C GLY A 427 4.86 13.51 -24.28
N THR A 428 5.53 12.36 -24.05
CA THR A 428 4.89 11.05 -24.21
C THR A 428 3.95 10.74 -23.04
N ARG A 429 3.01 9.80 -23.25
CA ARG A 429 2.14 9.29 -22.20
C ARG A 429 2.96 8.75 -21.02
N GLU A 430 4.01 7.97 -21.29
CA GLU A 430 4.88 7.40 -20.26
C GLU A 430 5.56 8.49 -19.42
N TYR A 431 6.12 9.53 -20.04
CA TYR A 431 6.70 10.65 -19.28
C TYR A 431 5.66 11.36 -18.42
N ASN A 432 4.45 11.58 -18.95
CA ASN A 432 3.38 12.25 -18.24
C ASN A 432 2.84 11.43 -17.06
N LEU A 433 2.84 10.09 -17.13
CA LEU A 433 2.46 9.27 -15.98
C LEU A 433 3.33 9.52 -14.74
N TRP A 434 4.60 9.90 -14.94
CA TRP A 434 5.54 10.22 -13.85
C TRP A 434 5.59 11.70 -13.50
N PHE A 435 5.50 12.57 -14.51
CA PHE A 435 5.86 13.98 -14.40
C PHE A 435 4.85 14.92 -15.07
N LEU A 436 3.58 14.52 -15.15
CA LEU A 436 2.51 15.37 -15.69
C LEU A 436 2.60 16.75 -15.05
N LYS A 437 2.59 17.77 -15.90
CA LYS A 437 2.38 19.16 -15.53
C LYS A 437 1.59 19.82 -16.65
N TYR A 438 0.30 19.92 -16.45
CA TYR A 438 -0.66 20.38 -17.43
C TYR A 438 -1.43 21.59 -16.90
N SER A 439 -1.49 22.66 -17.69
CA SER A 439 -2.23 23.87 -17.39
C SER A 439 -2.91 24.33 -18.68
N PRO A 440 -4.25 24.23 -18.79
CA PRO A 440 -4.97 24.54 -20.03
C PRO A 440 -4.70 25.95 -20.57
N GLY A 441 -4.48 26.93 -19.68
CA GLY A 441 -4.19 28.32 -20.03
C GLY A 441 -2.75 28.61 -20.49
N THR A 442 -1.84 27.63 -20.40
CA THR A 442 -0.45 27.81 -20.87
C THR A 442 -0.31 27.24 -22.28
N PRO A 443 0.15 28.03 -23.27
CA PRO A 443 0.38 27.50 -24.61
C PRO A 443 1.40 26.36 -24.55
N ILE A 444 1.02 25.19 -25.08
CA ILE A 444 1.90 24.02 -25.18
C ILE A 444 3.14 24.46 -25.97
N LYS A 445 4.26 24.70 -25.28
CA LYS A 445 5.54 24.92 -25.95
C LYS A 445 5.90 23.60 -26.62
N ALA A 446 5.72 23.53 -27.94
CA ALA A 446 6.30 22.47 -28.76
C ALA A 446 7.77 22.32 -28.35
N THR A 447 8.09 21.20 -27.72
CA THR A 447 9.45 20.89 -27.27
C THR A 447 10.30 20.78 -28.53
N LYS A 448 11.11 21.81 -28.82
CA LYS A 448 12.21 21.68 -29.77
C LYS A 448 13.06 20.51 -29.29
N ALA A 449 13.16 19.48 -30.13
CA ALA A 449 14.10 18.39 -29.94
C ALA A 449 15.46 18.96 -29.53
N CYS A 450 16.03 18.43 -28.45
CA CYS A 450 17.39 18.78 -28.03
C CYS A 450 18.32 18.53 -29.24
N PRO A 451 19.16 19.48 -29.67
CA PRO A 451 20.02 19.26 -30.82
C PRO A 451 21.10 18.25 -30.43
N CYS A 452 20.90 16.99 -30.83
CA CYS A 452 21.92 15.96 -30.76
C CYS A 452 23.10 16.38 -31.64
N ALA A 453 24.30 16.27 -31.08
CA ALA A 453 25.57 16.56 -31.72
C ALA A 453 25.63 16.07 -33.17
N ALA A 454 25.85 16.99 -34.10
CA ALA A 454 26.12 16.69 -35.49
C ALA A 454 27.40 15.85 -35.59
N LYS A 455 27.24 14.54 -35.83
CA LYS A 455 28.29 13.70 -36.40
C LYS A 455 28.55 14.22 -37.81
N LYS A 456 29.64 14.97 -37.99
CA LYS A 456 30.20 15.23 -39.33
C LYS A 456 30.71 13.91 -39.89
N GLY A 457 30.07 13.44 -40.96
CA GLY A 457 30.56 12.36 -41.80
C GLY A 457 31.89 12.74 -42.45
N GLY A 458 32.80 11.78 -42.53
CA GLY A 458 34.00 11.90 -43.33
C GLY A 458 33.75 11.62 -44.81
N PRO A 459 34.76 11.90 -45.64
CA PRO A 459 35.13 11.00 -46.72
C PRO A 459 36.62 10.60 -46.61
N GLY A 460 36.95 9.32 -46.85
CA GLY A 460 38.34 8.81 -46.94
C GLY A 460 39.00 9.10 -48.31
N PRO A 461 40.03 8.36 -48.76
CA PRO A 461 41.16 7.72 -48.06
C PRO A 461 42.56 8.21 -48.57
N SER A 462 43.61 8.03 -47.75
CA SER A 462 45.11 7.91 -47.94
C SER A 462 45.86 8.49 -49.19
N PRO A 463 47.18 8.87 -49.13
CA PRO A 463 48.25 8.01 -48.56
C PRO A 463 49.52 8.63 -47.91
N SER A 464 50.11 7.80 -47.03
CA SER A 464 51.54 7.57 -46.71
C SER A 464 52.45 8.70 -46.16
N LYS A 465 53.07 8.45 -44.98
CA LYS A 465 54.53 8.17 -44.80
C LYS A 465 54.93 7.96 -43.31
N ALA A 466 55.75 6.91 -43.09
CA ALA A 466 56.82 6.63 -42.10
C ALA A 466 56.64 7.05 -40.61
N ALA A 467 56.63 6.16 -39.58
CA ALA A 467 57.61 5.18 -39.05
C ALA A 467 58.57 5.72 -37.96
N ALA A 468 58.42 5.24 -36.70
CA ALA A 468 59.43 4.93 -35.65
C ALA A 468 58.71 4.68 -34.29
N ALA A 469 58.64 3.48 -33.69
CA ALA A 469 59.61 2.77 -32.83
C ALA A 469 60.14 3.60 -31.63
N ALA A 470 60.30 3.17 -30.38
CA ALA A 470 59.85 2.06 -29.53
C ALA A 470 60.38 2.33 -28.08
N ALA A 471 59.55 2.07 -27.04
CA ALA A 471 59.89 1.59 -25.68
C ALA A 471 60.79 2.45 -24.71
N PRO A 472 61.05 2.02 -23.44
CA PRO A 472 60.13 2.15 -22.29
C PRO A 472 60.78 2.58 -20.94
N ALA A 473 59.95 2.58 -19.87
CA ALA A 473 60.26 2.41 -18.44
C ALA A 473 60.73 3.62 -17.59
N THR A 474 60.08 3.84 -16.44
CA THR A 474 60.64 3.43 -15.13
C THR A 474 59.69 3.69 -13.95
N THR A 475 59.70 2.71 -13.07
CA THR A 475 59.14 2.59 -11.72
C THR A 475 59.75 3.58 -10.73
N LYS A 476 58.97 4.04 -9.75
CA LYS A 476 59.46 4.25 -8.36
C LYS A 476 58.32 4.27 -7.33
N LYS A 477 58.27 3.18 -6.54
CA LYS A 477 57.66 3.11 -5.20
C LYS A 477 58.48 3.96 -4.22
N ARG A 478 57.83 4.70 -3.30
CA ARG A 478 58.33 4.86 -1.92
C ARG A 478 57.27 5.31 -0.90
N ARG A 479 57.02 4.39 0.04
CA ARG A 479 56.71 4.49 1.49
C ARG A 479 55.97 5.70 2.12
N ARG A 480 54.83 5.35 2.74
CA ARG A 480 54.35 5.63 4.12
C ARG A 480 55.07 6.71 4.96
N ARG A 481 54.27 7.62 5.54
CA ARG A 481 54.32 7.98 6.97
C ARG A 481 52.95 8.47 7.44
N ALA A 482 52.54 7.98 8.61
CA ALA A 482 51.41 8.47 9.39
C ALA A 482 51.85 9.65 10.26
N ALA A 483 50.94 10.59 10.52
CA ALA A 483 50.92 11.43 11.71
C ALA A 483 49.50 11.96 11.92
N ALA A 484 48.97 11.71 13.11
CA ALA A 484 47.83 12.43 13.67
C ALA A 484 48.22 13.91 13.92
N THR A 485 47.27 14.84 14.02
CA THR A 485 46.71 15.38 15.28
C THR A 485 45.86 16.66 15.01
N THR A 486 44.73 16.76 15.71
CA THR A 486 44.13 17.98 16.33
C THR A 486 43.34 19.03 15.51
N GLN A 487 42.05 19.11 15.85
CA GLN A 487 41.14 20.27 16.02
C GLN A 487 40.99 21.33 14.91
N ARG A 488 39.73 21.49 14.45
CA ARG A 488 39.00 22.78 14.57
C ARG A 488 37.49 22.67 14.28
N ARG A 489 36.71 23.14 15.26
CA ARG A 489 35.46 23.94 15.19
C ARG A 489 34.25 23.46 14.36
N ALA A 490 33.23 23.03 15.11
CA ALA A 490 31.87 23.58 15.19
C ALA A 490 31.36 24.57 14.12
N LEU A 491 30.20 24.24 13.53
CA LEU A 491 29.09 25.15 13.20
C LEU A 491 27.77 24.32 13.20
N MET A 492 26.96 24.40 14.26
CA MET A 492 25.56 24.92 14.29
C MET A 492 24.73 24.69 13.01
N LYS A 493 23.69 23.85 13.10
CA LYS A 493 22.28 24.18 13.44
C LYS A 493 21.60 25.07 12.40
N LEU A 494 20.64 24.51 11.67
CA LEU A 494 19.31 25.10 11.41
C LEU A 494 18.43 24.06 10.68
N PHE A 495 17.11 24.16 10.92
CA PHE A 495 15.98 23.37 10.41
C PHE A 495 15.32 22.46 11.47
N ALA A 496 14.57 23.15 12.33
CA ALA A 496 13.26 22.71 12.81
C ALA A 496 12.21 23.25 11.83
#